data_AF-A0A4R8RGF1-F1
#
_entry.id   AF-A0A4R8RGF1-F1
#
_cell.length_a   1.000
_cell.length_b   1.000
_cell.length_c   1.000
_cell.angle_alpha   90.00
_cell.angle_beta   90.00
_cell.angle_gamma   90.00
#
_symmetry.space_group_name_H-M   'P 1'
#
loop_
_entity.id
_entity.type
_entity.pdbx_description
1 polymer ?
#
loop_
_entity_poly.entity_id
_entity_poly.type
_entity_poly.pdbx_seq_one_letter_code
_entity_poly.pdbx_strand_id
1 'polypeptide(L)'
;MLITDTSEIELLAFSGLPPKLDAVFFGLYNAAVTKSPNALVNPIAPKPFSLSRRGDGFAPSQYEKLGAELVQCMAAYSKSLEKEGLPEPSLSPGLAPKTGLKSSKGLQDKARIVELARQILATTLDPSTSLFLSSLQFHFCACLKVVLDLKVGDNIPQHGRVSRRELADALCVEEGLLARVMRVVMTNHVFDEPEPGYYSHTSISWAMQGPAMHHLMRHRLGEGFRAASREPDALRRCGYRNPAPGDPCGFNLAFGYDGTYWDYIAGVDRERGRNFNQAMKAVTVNSLAEIPRLYPWEDLLDEDSGGDGLIVDVGGGLGQVSRKILEAFPNAGLRCVVQDKHAVARDDTGAACLKLQQHDFFQPQPIQGAAVYHLRHILHDWPDDACVEILRQIVPAMDPARSRILICDQIVQDHAPSHASVLYDVDMMSLFNGKERTLAEFAHIFERADPRLYVKDVRRSQESATTMIELRLSA
;
A
#
# COMPACT_ATOMS: atom_id res chain seq x y z
N MET A 1 37.32 -4.07 -3.35
CA MET A 1 37.68 -2.66 -3.57
C MET A 1 37.18 -1.88 -2.36
N LEU A 2 37.98 -1.87 -1.30
CA LEU A 2 37.77 -1.01 -0.13
C LEU A 2 38.66 0.20 -0.38
N ILE A 3 38.09 1.39 -0.44
CA ILE A 3 38.87 2.62 -0.52
C ILE A 3 39.37 2.90 0.90
N THR A 4 40.59 2.46 1.20
CA THR A 4 41.38 3.01 2.30
C THR A 4 42.37 3.98 1.66
N ASP A 5 41.99 5.25 1.60
CA ASP A 5 42.94 6.30 1.27
C ASP A 5 43.86 6.47 2.47
N THR A 6 45.14 6.23 2.24
CA THR A 6 46.22 6.27 3.24
C THR A 6 47.10 7.44 2.88
N SER A 7 46.78 8.60 3.44
CA SER A 7 47.71 9.71 3.48
C SER A 7 47.53 10.51 4.77
N GLU A 8 48.65 10.64 5.48
CA GLU A 8 48.92 11.54 6.62
C GLU A 8 48.34 11.15 7.99
N ILE A 9 49.12 10.35 8.73
CA ILE A 9 49.19 10.48 10.19
C ILE A 9 50.66 10.67 10.57
N GLU A 10 51.01 11.91 10.89
CA GLU A 10 52.19 12.25 11.67
C GLU A 10 52.11 11.58 13.05
N LEU A 11 53.22 10.97 13.45
CA LEU A 11 53.44 10.44 14.79
C LEU A 11 53.35 11.56 15.84
N LEU A 12 52.23 11.63 16.55
CA LEU A 12 52.19 12.20 17.90
C LEU A 12 51.52 11.22 18.86
N ALA A 13 52.34 10.77 19.80
CA ALA A 13 52.01 9.79 20.82
C ALA A 13 50.86 10.28 21.72
N PHE A 14 49.79 9.49 21.81
CA PHE A 14 48.97 9.41 23.00
C PHE A 14 48.84 7.95 23.43
N SER A 15 49.50 7.67 24.54
CA SER A 15 49.42 6.46 25.34
C SER A 15 48.00 6.25 25.88
N GLY A 16 47.41 5.09 25.60
CA GLY A 16 46.37 4.47 26.43
C GLY A 16 45.05 4.13 25.72
N LEU A 17 44.93 2.90 25.19
CA LEU A 17 43.70 2.10 25.03
C LEU A 17 44.08 0.64 24.64
N PRO A 18 43.36 -0.41 25.11
CA PRO A 18 43.82 -1.81 24.99
C PRO A 18 43.39 -2.52 23.69
N PRO A 19 44.12 -3.58 23.27
CA PRO A 19 43.96 -4.23 21.97
C PRO A 19 42.82 -5.27 21.97
N LYS A 20 41.58 -4.86 21.71
CA LYS A 20 40.43 -5.78 21.55
C LYS A 20 39.36 -5.29 20.57
N LEU A 21 39.74 -4.78 19.40
CA LEU A 21 38.75 -4.45 18.35
C LEU A 21 39.01 -5.08 16.98
N ASP A 22 40.23 -5.57 16.70
CA ASP A 22 40.53 -6.24 15.43
C ASP A 22 40.12 -7.73 15.39
N ALA A 23 39.91 -8.37 16.54
CA ALA A 23 39.57 -9.80 16.61
C ALA A 23 38.08 -10.11 16.33
N VAL A 24 37.19 -9.12 16.44
CA VAL A 24 35.73 -9.33 16.30
C VAL A 24 35.31 -9.39 14.83
N PHE A 25 35.95 -8.60 13.96
CA PHE A 25 35.62 -8.57 12.54
C PHE A 25 36.14 -9.81 11.76
N PHE A 26 37.29 -10.38 12.14
CA PHE A 26 37.81 -11.61 11.52
C PHE A 26 37.22 -12.90 12.10
N GLY A 27 36.76 -12.89 13.35
CA GLY A 27 36.15 -14.07 13.99
C GLY A 27 34.78 -14.45 13.44
N LEU A 28 33.97 -13.46 13.05
CA LEU A 28 32.61 -13.68 12.53
C LEU A 28 32.60 -14.22 11.08
N TYR A 29 33.63 -13.93 10.28
CA TYR A 29 33.72 -14.43 8.91
C TYR A 29 34.12 -15.92 8.85
N ASN A 30 35.02 -16.37 9.73
CA ASN A 30 35.49 -17.76 9.73
C ASN A 30 34.54 -18.76 10.43
N ALA A 31 33.73 -18.30 11.40
CA ALA A 31 32.74 -19.16 12.06
C ALA A 31 31.57 -19.57 11.14
N ALA A 32 31.33 -18.82 10.06
CA ALA A 32 30.27 -19.11 9.08
C ALA A 32 30.71 -20.06 7.95
N VAL A 33 32.00 -20.37 7.81
CA VAL A 33 32.53 -21.11 6.63
C VAL A 33 33.12 -22.49 6.97
N THR A 34 33.26 -22.88 8.25
CA THR A 34 33.76 -24.23 8.60
C THR A 34 32.80 -25.04 9.47
N LYS A 35 31.75 -25.58 8.86
CA LYS A 35 31.18 -26.88 9.26
C LYS A 35 30.87 -27.71 8.01
N SER A 36 31.51 -28.87 7.95
CA SER A 36 31.55 -29.84 6.85
C SER A 36 30.15 -30.33 6.41
N PRO A 37 29.95 -30.61 5.11
CA PRO A 37 28.71 -31.16 4.57
C PRO A 37 28.74 -32.69 4.63
N ASN A 38 28.28 -33.30 5.74
CA ASN A 38 27.81 -34.70 5.80
C ASN A 38 27.37 -35.08 7.22
N ALA A 39 26.22 -34.55 7.65
CA ALA A 39 25.48 -35.15 8.75
C ALA A 39 24.04 -35.37 8.28
N LEU A 40 23.77 -36.60 7.83
CA LEU A 40 22.42 -37.11 7.61
C LEU A 40 21.65 -37.04 8.93
N VAL A 41 20.75 -36.06 9.05
CA VAL A 41 19.80 -35.97 10.15
C VAL A 41 18.64 -36.92 9.84
N ASN A 42 18.57 -38.04 10.57
CA ASN A 42 17.39 -38.91 10.55
C ASN A 42 16.15 -38.12 11.00
N PRO A 43 14.97 -38.33 10.38
CA PRO A 43 13.75 -37.66 10.80
C PRO A 43 13.33 -38.18 12.19
N ILE A 44 13.44 -37.32 13.20
CA ILE A 44 12.86 -37.55 14.52
C ILE A 44 11.34 -37.40 14.35
N ALA A 45 10.59 -38.50 14.51
CA ALA A 45 9.13 -38.46 14.54
C ALA A 45 8.64 -37.44 15.60
N PRO A 46 7.61 -36.63 15.31
CA PRO A 46 7.13 -35.63 16.25
C PRO A 46 6.58 -36.34 17.51
N LYS A 47 7.25 -36.16 18.65
CA LYS A 47 6.66 -36.50 19.94
C LYS A 47 5.44 -35.59 20.16
N PRO A 48 4.32 -36.10 20.70
CA PRO A 48 3.18 -35.26 21.05
C PRO A 48 3.64 -34.15 21.99
N PHE A 49 3.16 -32.94 21.72
CA PHE A 49 3.49 -31.72 22.45
C PHE A 49 3.06 -31.86 23.92
N SER A 50 3.98 -32.29 24.78
CA SER A 50 3.82 -32.26 26.22
C SER A 50 4.44 -30.95 26.70
N LEU A 51 3.61 -29.99 27.08
CA LEU A 51 4.04 -28.90 27.96
C LEU A 51 4.52 -29.57 29.25
N SER A 52 5.83 -29.78 29.39
CA SER A 52 6.43 -30.12 30.67
C SER A 52 6.05 -28.99 31.62
N ARG A 53 5.11 -29.26 32.54
CA ARG A 53 4.70 -28.30 33.56
C ARG A 53 5.95 -27.89 34.32
N ARG A 54 6.46 -26.68 34.06
CA ARG A 54 7.33 -25.99 35.01
C ARG A 54 6.53 -25.92 36.32
N GLY A 55 7.15 -26.32 37.43
CA GLY A 55 6.48 -26.52 38.71
C GLY A 55 5.52 -25.38 39.06
N ASP A 56 4.36 -25.76 39.60
CA ASP A 56 3.26 -24.88 40.01
C ASP A 56 3.81 -23.72 40.87
N GLY A 57 4.00 -22.54 40.27
CA GLY A 57 4.55 -21.38 40.97
C GLY A 57 5.11 -20.24 40.11
N PHE A 58 5.50 -20.49 38.86
CA PHE A 58 6.00 -19.43 37.97
C PHE A 58 4.91 -18.98 36.99
N ALA A 59 4.59 -17.69 37.02
CA ALA A 59 3.72 -17.08 36.02
C ALA A 59 4.34 -17.24 34.62
N PRO A 60 3.53 -17.51 33.57
CA PRO A 60 4.04 -17.66 32.21
C PRO A 60 4.81 -16.41 31.79
N SER A 61 5.95 -16.60 31.13
CA SER A 61 6.74 -15.49 30.58
C SER A 61 5.94 -14.73 29.54
N GLN A 62 6.33 -13.47 29.27
CA GLN A 62 5.69 -12.68 28.22
C GLN A 62 5.75 -13.37 26.85
N TYR A 63 6.87 -14.04 26.54
CA TYR A 63 7.05 -14.79 25.31
C TYR A 63 6.10 -16.00 25.21
N GLU A 64 5.93 -16.77 26.30
CA GLU A 64 4.96 -17.88 26.35
C GLU A 64 3.51 -17.39 26.23
N LYS A 65 3.19 -16.22 26.78
CA LYS A 65 1.87 -15.59 26.62
C LYS A 65 1.56 -15.25 25.16
N LEU A 66 2.53 -14.72 24.41
CA LEU A 66 2.37 -14.44 22.97
C LEU A 66 2.03 -15.72 22.19
N GLY A 67 2.74 -16.82 22.47
CA GLY A 67 2.49 -18.11 21.83
C GLY A 67 1.10 -18.68 22.16
N ALA A 68 0.70 -18.61 23.43
CA ALA A 68 -0.64 -19.06 23.85
C ALA A 68 -1.75 -18.24 23.20
N GLU A 69 -1.60 -16.92 23.13
CA GLU A 69 -2.56 -16.03 22.48
C GLU A 69 -2.64 -16.30 20.96
N LEU A 70 -1.50 -16.52 20.31
CA LEU A 70 -1.45 -16.84 18.87
C LEU A 70 -2.29 -18.07 18.55
N VAL A 71 -2.12 -19.16 19.32
CA VAL A 71 -2.89 -20.40 19.14
C VAL A 71 -4.39 -20.15 19.35
N GLN A 72 -4.77 -19.36 20.35
CA GLN A 72 -6.16 -19.02 20.61
C GLN A 72 -6.78 -18.23 19.46
N CYS A 73 -6.09 -17.20 18.96
CA CYS A 73 -6.55 -16.40 17.84
C CYS A 73 -6.65 -17.24 16.55
N MET A 74 -5.68 -18.11 16.28
CA MET A 74 -5.74 -19.03 15.12
C MET A 74 -6.97 -19.94 15.18
N ALA A 75 -7.25 -20.54 16.34
CA ALA A 75 -8.44 -21.38 16.51
C ALA A 75 -9.75 -20.60 16.35
N ALA A 76 -9.84 -19.37 16.86
CA ALA A 76 -11.02 -18.51 16.71
C ALA A 76 -11.22 -18.06 15.24
N TYR A 77 -10.12 -17.78 14.55
CA TYR A 77 -10.12 -17.43 13.13
C TYR A 77 -10.57 -18.59 12.25
N SER A 78 -10.04 -19.81 12.45
CA SER A 78 -10.49 -21.01 11.73
C SER A 78 -12.00 -21.24 11.90
N LYS A 79 -12.52 -21.14 13.13
CA LYS A 79 -13.97 -21.26 13.39
C LYS A 79 -14.80 -20.21 12.65
N SER A 80 -14.30 -18.98 12.54
CA SER A 80 -14.98 -17.92 11.79
C SER A 80 -15.03 -18.22 10.29
N LEU A 81 -13.94 -18.78 9.74
CA LEU A 81 -13.89 -19.20 8.34
C LEU A 81 -14.86 -20.36 8.07
N GLU A 82 -14.84 -21.39 8.92
CA GLU A 82 -15.76 -22.53 8.81
C GLU A 82 -17.22 -22.09 8.83
N LYS A 83 -17.57 -21.17 9.74
CA LYS A 83 -18.95 -20.64 9.85
C LYS A 83 -19.41 -19.92 8.58
N GLU A 84 -18.50 -19.30 7.84
CA GLU A 84 -18.79 -18.61 6.57
C GLU A 84 -18.49 -19.48 5.33
N GLY A 85 -18.16 -20.76 5.51
CA GLY A 85 -17.86 -21.67 4.40
C GLY A 85 -16.57 -21.32 3.64
N LEU A 86 -15.64 -20.64 4.29
CA LEU A 86 -14.37 -20.21 3.70
C LEU A 86 -13.23 -21.18 4.04
N PRO A 87 -12.26 -21.38 3.13
CA PRO A 87 -11.15 -22.31 3.38
C PRO A 87 -10.14 -21.77 4.39
N GLU A 88 -9.40 -22.68 5.02
CA GLU A 88 -8.25 -22.36 5.88
C GLU A 88 -7.10 -21.71 5.09
N PRO A 89 -6.20 -20.95 5.75
CA PRO A 89 -5.08 -20.30 5.06
C PRO A 89 -4.10 -21.34 4.53
N SER A 90 -3.65 -21.18 3.29
CA SER A 90 -2.65 -22.05 2.67
C SER A 90 -1.80 -21.30 1.65
N LEU A 91 -0.58 -21.81 1.42
CA LEU A 91 0.31 -21.38 0.35
C LEU A 91 0.03 -22.11 -0.98
N SER A 92 -0.93 -23.03 -1.04
CA SER A 92 -1.29 -23.72 -2.29
C SER A 92 -1.81 -22.74 -3.35
N PRO A 93 -1.32 -22.84 -4.61
CA PRO A 93 -1.77 -21.97 -5.69
C PRO A 93 -3.24 -22.21 -6.06
N GLY A 94 -3.91 -21.18 -6.58
CA GLY A 94 -5.30 -21.27 -7.04
C GLY A 94 -6.39 -21.11 -5.97
N LEU A 95 -6.04 -21.07 -4.68
CA LEU A 95 -6.98 -20.65 -3.65
C LEU A 95 -7.23 -19.14 -3.78
N ALA A 96 -8.50 -18.75 -3.92
CA ALA A 96 -8.87 -17.35 -3.98
C ALA A 96 -8.34 -16.62 -2.73
N PRO A 97 -7.79 -15.40 -2.87
CA PRO A 97 -7.52 -14.55 -1.72
C PRO A 97 -8.79 -14.47 -0.87
N LYS A 98 -8.64 -14.54 0.45
CA LYS A 98 -9.77 -14.54 1.41
C LYS A 98 -10.44 -13.17 1.51
N THR A 99 -10.93 -12.64 0.40
CA THR A 99 -11.51 -11.30 0.25
C THR A 99 -12.99 -11.27 0.62
N GLY A 100 -13.48 -12.27 1.36
CA GLY A 100 -14.92 -12.45 1.61
C GLY A 100 -15.34 -12.68 3.05
N LEU A 101 -14.41 -12.69 4.02
CA LEU A 101 -14.78 -12.85 5.43
C LEU A 101 -15.52 -11.60 5.92
N LYS A 102 -16.76 -11.76 6.38
CA LYS A 102 -17.62 -10.66 6.85
C LYS A 102 -17.63 -10.51 8.37
N SER A 103 -17.30 -11.56 9.11
CA SER A 103 -17.22 -11.53 10.56
C SER A 103 -16.19 -10.51 11.05
N SER A 104 -16.66 -9.46 11.71
CA SER A 104 -15.82 -8.43 12.33
C SER A 104 -14.84 -9.04 13.34
N LYS A 105 -15.31 -10.00 14.15
CA LYS A 105 -14.47 -10.73 15.10
C LYS A 105 -13.41 -11.57 14.36
N GLY A 106 -13.78 -12.25 13.28
CA GLY A 106 -12.84 -13.01 12.47
C GLY A 106 -11.76 -12.13 11.81
N LEU A 107 -12.12 -10.94 11.35
CA LEU A 107 -11.18 -9.94 10.82
C LEU A 107 -10.23 -9.42 11.91
N GLN A 108 -10.72 -9.18 13.12
CA GLN A 108 -9.90 -8.81 14.27
C GLN A 108 -8.92 -9.92 14.66
N ASP A 109 -9.39 -11.18 14.72
CA ASP A 109 -8.54 -12.33 15.06
C ASP A 109 -7.46 -12.53 13.98
N LYS A 110 -7.80 -12.38 12.69
CA LYS A 110 -6.82 -12.36 11.58
C LYS A 110 -5.75 -11.29 11.78
N ALA A 111 -6.15 -10.05 12.07
CA ALA A 111 -5.20 -8.95 12.29
C ALA A 111 -4.32 -9.23 13.51
N ARG A 112 -4.89 -9.78 14.59
CA ARG A 112 -4.16 -10.12 15.81
C ARG A 112 -3.14 -11.24 15.60
N ILE A 113 -3.46 -12.27 14.81
CA ILE A 113 -2.51 -13.34 14.44
C ILE A 113 -1.27 -12.74 13.76
N VAL A 114 -1.49 -11.86 12.78
CA VAL A 114 -0.38 -11.23 12.03
C VAL A 114 0.49 -10.39 12.97
N GLU A 115 -0.13 -9.61 13.87
CA GLU A 115 0.61 -8.80 14.83
C GLU A 115 1.42 -9.65 15.82
N LEU A 116 0.80 -10.69 16.39
CA LEU A 116 1.48 -11.62 17.29
C LEU A 116 2.66 -12.33 16.60
N ALA A 117 2.50 -12.75 15.35
CA ALA A 117 3.57 -13.37 14.58
C ALA A 117 4.76 -12.42 14.37
N ARG A 118 4.50 -11.13 14.11
CA ARG A 118 5.55 -10.10 14.02
C ARG A 118 6.24 -9.86 15.36
N GLN A 119 5.48 -9.80 16.46
CA GLN A 119 6.05 -9.63 17.80
C GLN A 119 6.92 -10.82 18.19
N ILE A 120 6.48 -12.04 17.88
CA ILE A 120 7.28 -13.25 18.08
C ILE A 120 8.56 -13.14 17.25
N LEU A 121 8.48 -12.88 15.95
CA LEU A 121 9.66 -12.74 15.09
C LEU A 121 10.65 -11.69 15.61
N ALA A 122 10.15 -10.51 16.01
CA ALA A 122 10.96 -9.41 16.52
C ALA A 122 11.60 -9.72 17.89
N THR A 123 10.99 -10.56 18.71
CA THR A 123 11.53 -10.97 20.02
C THR A 123 12.40 -12.22 19.95
N THR A 124 12.26 -13.03 18.89
CA THR A 124 13.10 -14.22 18.65
C THR A 124 14.41 -13.87 17.95
N LEU A 125 14.41 -12.93 17.00
CA LEU A 125 15.62 -12.54 16.28
C LEU A 125 16.53 -11.66 17.14
N ASP A 126 17.84 -11.89 17.04
CA ASP A 126 18.82 -10.94 17.60
C ASP A 126 18.60 -9.55 16.99
N PRO A 127 18.58 -8.47 17.79
CA PRO A 127 18.32 -7.12 17.29
C PRO A 127 19.23 -6.70 16.13
N SER A 128 20.52 -7.03 16.20
CA SER A 128 21.49 -6.73 15.14
C SER A 128 21.20 -7.49 13.85
N THR A 129 20.79 -8.75 13.95
CA THR A 129 20.36 -9.56 12.79
C THR A 129 19.10 -9.00 12.17
N SER A 130 18.13 -8.58 12.99
CA SER A 130 16.90 -7.93 12.51
C SER A 130 17.19 -6.65 11.72
N LEU A 131 18.07 -5.78 12.24
CA LEU A 131 18.49 -4.56 11.56
C LEU A 131 19.22 -4.86 10.24
N PHE A 132 20.16 -5.81 10.27
CA PHE A 132 20.91 -6.20 9.09
C PHE A 132 19.99 -6.74 7.98
N LEU A 133 19.09 -7.67 8.29
CA LEU A 133 18.15 -8.23 7.31
C LEU A 133 17.18 -7.16 6.79
N SER A 134 16.69 -6.28 7.67
CA SER A 134 15.82 -5.17 7.28
C SER A 134 16.51 -4.21 6.31
N SER A 135 17.80 -3.92 6.54
CA SER A 135 18.59 -3.06 5.64
C SER A 135 18.72 -3.61 4.22
N LEU A 136 18.55 -4.93 4.02
CA LEU A 136 18.66 -5.59 2.72
C LEU A 136 17.31 -5.77 1.99
N GLN A 137 16.19 -5.33 2.57
CA GLN A 137 14.85 -5.57 2.00
C GLN A 137 14.66 -4.95 0.60
N PHE A 138 15.39 -3.89 0.26
CA PHE A 138 15.34 -3.30 -1.09
C PHE A 138 15.75 -4.29 -2.19
N HIS A 139 16.57 -5.30 -1.86
CA HIS A 139 16.92 -6.37 -2.81
C HIS A 139 15.75 -7.29 -3.12
N PHE A 140 14.80 -7.47 -2.18
CA PHE A 140 13.56 -8.20 -2.46
C PHE A 140 12.74 -7.48 -3.51
N CYS A 141 12.52 -6.17 -3.38
CA CYS A 141 11.82 -5.36 -4.39
C CYS A 141 12.50 -5.45 -5.76
N ALA A 142 13.83 -5.35 -5.81
CA ALA A 142 14.59 -5.48 -7.05
C ALA A 142 14.43 -6.87 -7.70
N CYS A 143 14.55 -7.95 -6.92
CA CYS A 143 14.38 -9.31 -7.45
C CYS A 143 12.94 -9.57 -7.89
N LEU A 144 11.95 -9.09 -7.14
CA LEU A 144 10.54 -9.20 -7.53
C LEU A 144 10.23 -8.43 -8.81
N LYS A 145 10.88 -7.29 -9.03
CA LYS A 145 10.78 -6.54 -10.29
C LYS A 145 11.34 -7.34 -11.47
N VAL A 146 12.49 -7.99 -11.29
CA VAL A 146 13.08 -8.88 -12.31
C VAL A 146 12.13 -10.04 -12.64
N VAL A 147 11.53 -10.66 -11.63
CA VAL A 147 10.52 -11.73 -11.80
C VAL A 147 9.35 -11.26 -12.66
N LEU A 148 8.85 -10.03 -12.44
CA LEU A 148 7.75 -9.46 -13.23
C LEU A 148 8.18 -9.11 -14.65
N ASP A 149 9.36 -8.53 -14.83
CA ASP A 149 9.86 -8.13 -16.16
C ASP A 149 10.14 -9.33 -17.05
N LEU A 150 10.69 -10.39 -16.46
CA LEU A 150 10.90 -11.66 -17.14
C LEU A 150 9.61 -12.48 -17.28
N LYS A 151 8.50 -12.08 -16.66
CA LYS A 151 7.25 -12.86 -16.65
C LYS A 151 7.46 -14.30 -16.18
N VAL A 152 8.20 -14.46 -15.08
CA VAL A 152 8.52 -15.78 -14.52
C VAL A 152 7.25 -16.55 -14.18
N GLY A 153 6.25 -15.88 -13.61
CA GLY A 153 4.98 -16.52 -13.23
C GLY A 153 4.23 -17.12 -14.43
N ASP A 154 4.18 -16.41 -15.55
CA ASP A 154 3.53 -16.86 -16.79
C ASP A 154 4.14 -18.18 -17.34
N ASN A 155 5.38 -18.48 -16.96
CA ASN A 155 6.14 -19.65 -17.43
C ASN A 155 6.21 -20.79 -16.39
N ILE A 156 5.50 -20.66 -15.26
CA ILE A 156 5.35 -21.73 -14.26
C ILE A 156 3.90 -22.25 -14.35
N PRO A 157 3.67 -23.57 -14.43
CA PRO A 157 2.31 -24.09 -14.47
C PRO A 157 1.58 -23.77 -13.17
N GLN A 158 0.28 -23.42 -13.27
CA GLN A 158 -0.57 -23.11 -12.10
C GLN A 158 -0.50 -24.21 -11.03
N HIS A 159 -0.54 -25.46 -11.47
CA HIS A 159 -0.40 -26.64 -10.63
C HIS A 159 0.82 -27.45 -11.09
N GLY A 160 1.62 -27.92 -10.13
CA GLY A 160 2.85 -28.66 -10.40
C GLY A 160 4.09 -27.78 -10.28
N ARG A 161 5.15 -28.16 -11.00
CA ARG A 161 6.48 -27.55 -10.93
C ARG A 161 7.14 -27.55 -12.30
N VAL A 162 8.11 -26.66 -12.51
CA VAL A 162 8.99 -26.62 -13.69
C VAL A 162 10.44 -26.69 -13.24
N SER A 163 11.31 -27.35 -14.00
CA SER A 163 12.74 -27.34 -13.66
C SER A 163 13.34 -25.96 -13.92
N ARG A 164 14.36 -25.60 -13.15
CA ARG A 164 15.08 -24.33 -13.29
C ARG A 164 15.66 -24.15 -14.68
N ARG A 165 16.17 -25.23 -15.28
CA ARG A 165 16.73 -25.24 -16.63
C ARG A 165 15.66 -24.96 -17.68
N GLU A 166 14.54 -25.69 -17.65
CA GLU A 166 13.43 -25.45 -18.59
C GLU A 166 12.90 -24.01 -18.48
N LEU A 167 12.78 -23.49 -17.25
CA LEU A 167 12.35 -22.12 -17.03
C LEU A 167 13.38 -21.11 -17.54
N ALA A 168 14.67 -21.34 -17.29
CA ALA A 168 15.74 -20.48 -17.79
C ALA A 168 15.78 -20.46 -19.33
N ASP A 169 15.63 -21.61 -19.97
CA ASP A 169 15.57 -21.77 -21.42
C ASP A 169 14.34 -21.04 -21.99
N ALA A 170 13.15 -21.19 -21.37
CA ALA A 170 11.92 -20.50 -21.79
C ALA A 170 12.01 -18.97 -21.68
N LEU A 171 12.72 -18.48 -20.66
CA LEU A 171 12.92 -17.06 -20.38
C LEU A 171 14.12 -16.45 -21.12
N CYS A 172 14.92 -17.27 -21.81
CA CYS A 172 16.19 -16.87 -22.43
C CYS A 172 17.16 -16.20 -21.45
N VAL A 173 17.32 -16.75 -20.23
CA VAL A 173 18.23 -16.22 -19.20
C VAL A 173 19.20 -17.28 -18.70
N GLU A 174 20.30 -16.85 -18.07
CA GLU A 174 21.23 -17.79 -17.43
C GLU A 174 20.61 -18.43 -16.18
N GLU A 175 20.75 -19.75 -16.07
CA GLU A 175 20.21 -20.54 -14.96
C GLU A 175 20.72 -20.05 -13.59
N GLY A 176 21.99 -19.65 -13.51
CA GLY A 176 22.61 -19.13 -12.29
C GLY A 176 22.03 -17.78 -11.84
N LEU A 177 21.69 -16.90 -12.79
CA LEU A 177 21.02 -15.63 -12.50
C LEU A 177 19.60 -15.89 -11.97
N LEU A 178 18.84 -16.73 -12.68
CA LEU A 178 17.48 -17.11 -12.28
C LEU A 178 17.48 -17.71 -10.87
N ALA A 179 18.42 -18.60 -10.55
CA ALA A 179 18.57 -19.16 -9.20
C ALA A 179 18.73 -18.10 -8.12
N ARG A 180 19.57 -17.09 -8.35
CA ARG A 180 19.84 -16.02 -7.37
C ARG A 180 18.61 -15.16 -7.14
N VAL A 181 17.92 -14.79 -8.21
CA VAL A 181 16.68 -13.98 -8.15
C VAL A 181 15.57 -14.76 -7.44
N MET A 182 15.36 -16.02 -7.82
CA MET A 182 14.31 -16.86 -7.25
C MET A 182 14.52 -17.10 -5.76
N ARG A 183 15.76 -17.36 -5.31
CA ARG A 183 16.06 -17.53 -3.87
C ARG A 183 15.59 -16.35 -3.02
N VAL A 184 15.76 -15.12 -3.51
CA VAL A 184 15.34 -13.91 -2.77
C VAL A 184 13.83 -13.81 -2.69
N VAL A 185 13.09 -14.03 -3.77
CA VAL A 185 11.62 -13.92 -3.72
C VAL A 185 10.97 -15.06 -2.94
N MET A 186 11.62 -16.23 -2.89
CA MET A 186 11.17 -17.38 -2.09
C MET A 186 11.34 -17.16 -0.58
N THR A 187 12.24 -16.27 -0.13
CA THR A 187 12.33 -15.94 1.32
C THR A 187 11.07 -15.28 1.87
N ASN A 188 10.22 -14.75 0.99
CA ASN A 188 8.91 -14.17 1.32
C ASN A 188 7.75 -15.03 0.78
N HIS A 189 8.02 -16.30 0.47
CA HIS A 189 7.03 -17.29 0.00
C HIS A 189 6.28 -16.89 -1.28
N VAL A 190 6.86 -16.00 -2.11
CA VAL A 190 6.24 -15.60 -3.38
C VAL A 190 6.18 -16.80 -4.33
N PHE A 191 7.26 -17.56 -4.45
CA PHE A 191 7.31 -18.86 -5.12
C PHE A 191 7.82 -19.90 -4.12
N ASP A 192 7.83 -21.17 -4.54
CA ASP A 192 8.39 -22.27 -3.75
C ASP A 192 9.35 -23.13 -4.58
N GLU A 193 10.26 -23.83 -3.90
CA GLU A 193 11.17 -24.83 -4.47
C GLU A 193 10.87 -26.19 -3.82
N PRO A 194 9.80 -26.91 -4.24
CA PRO A 194 9.37 -28.15 -3.58
C PRO A 194 10.44 -29.25 -3.64
N GLU A 195 11.31 -29.20 -4.65
CA GLU A 195 12.45 -30.09 -4.82
C GLU A 195 13.64 -29.28 -5.36
N PRO A 196 14.89 -29.61 -5.00
CA PRO A 196 16.05 -28.86 -5.48
C PRO A 196 16.07 -28.71 -7.00
N GLY A 197 16.07 -27.48 -7.49
CA GLY A 197 16.08 -27.18 -8.91
C GLY A 197 14.70 -27.14 -9.58
N TYR A 198 13.60 -27.21 -8.84
CA TYR A 198 12.25 -27.12 -9.40
C TYR A 198 11.44 -26.04 -8.71
N TYR A 199 10.77 -25.18 -9.48
CA TYR A 199 9.95 -24.10 -8.94
C TYR A 199 8.47 -24.34 -9.14
N SER A 200 7.67 -23.91 -8.19
CA SER A 200 6.20 -23.92 -8.26
C SER A 200 5.61 -22.59 -7.80
N HIS A 201 4.37 -22.34 -8.21
CA HIS A 201 3.59 -21.25 -7.65
C HIS A 201 3.24 -21.50 -6.17
N THR A 202 3.09 -20.40 -5.44
CA THR A 202 2.32 -20.34 -4.18
C THR A 202 1.04 -19.55 -4.41
N SER A 203 0.18 -19.45 -3.40
CA SER A 203 -0.98 -18.56 -3.43
C SER A 203 -0.59 -17.09 -3.65
N ILE A 204 0.63 -16.67 -3.24
CA ILE A 204 1.12 -15.29 -3.37
C ILE A 204 1.52 -14.99 -4.82
N SER A 205 2.40 -15.78 -5.44
CA SER A 205 2.72 -15.59 -6.86
C SER A 205 1.51 -15.79 -7.76
N TRP A 206 0.59 -16.69 -7.39
CA TRP A 206 -0.64 -16.87 -8.16
C TRP A 206 -1.55 -15.64 -8.08
N ALA A 207 -1.72 -15.04 -6.90
CA ALA A 207 -2.47 -13.79 -6.76
C ALA A 207 -1.83 -12.65 -7.58
N MET A 208 -0.50 -12.64 -7.70
CA MET A 208 0.23 -11.67 -8.52
C MET A 208 -0.06 -11.82 -10.03
N GLN A 209 -0.51 -12.99 -10.51
CA GLN A 209 -0.92 -13.21 -11.90
C GLN A 209 -2.28 -12.57 -12.25
N GLY A 210 -3.06 -12.13 -11.24
CA GLY A 210 -4.31 -11.42 -11.48
C GLY A 210 -4.08 -10.12 -12.28
N PRO A 211 -4.87 -9.82 -13.33
CA PRO A 211 -4.57 -8.70 -14.24
C PRO A 211 -4.35 -7.36 -13.53
N ALA A 212 -5.23 -7.02 -12.59
CA ALA A 212 -5.10 -5.78 -11.82
C ALA A 212 -3.89 -5.80 -10.87
N MET A 213 -3.64 -6.93 -10.20
CA MET A 213 -2.52 -7.07 -9.26
C MET A 213 -1.17 -6.99 -9.98
N HIS A 214 -1.06 -7.58 -11.17
CA HIS A 214 0.12 -7.47 -12.01
C HIS A 214 0.44 -6.00 -12.35
N HIS A 215 -0.56 -5.22 -12.77
CA HIS A 215 -0.38 -3.78 -13.04
C HIS A 215 0.00 -3.00 -11.77
N LEU A 216 -0.60 -3.34 -10.62
CA LEU A 216 -0.26 -2.75 -9.33
C LEU A 216 1.20 -3.03 -8.96
N MET A 217 1.67 -4.27 -9.08
CA MET A 217 3.06 -4.61 -8.77
C MET A 217 4.04 -3.91 -9.72
N ARG A 218 3.70 -3.80 -11.01
CA ARG A 218 4.49 -3.02 -11.97
C ARG A 218 4.59 -1.56 -11.58
N HIS A 219 3.50 -0.94 -11.13
CA HIS A 219 3.50 0.45 -10.65
C HIS A 219 4.34 0.61 -9.37
N ARG A 220 4.11 -0.26 -8.38
CA ARG A 220 4.82 -0.20 -7.08
C ARG A 220 6.32 -0.37 -7.24
N LEU A 221 6.76 -1.27 -8.10
CA LEU A 221 8.18 -1.56 -8.29
C LEU A 221 8.84 -0.73 -9.41
N GLY A 222 8.04 -0.23 -10.37
CA GLY A 222 8.50 0.55 -11.51
C GLY A 222 8.56 2.06 -11.25
N GLU A 223 7.80 2.56 -10.28
CA GLU A 223 7.67 3.97 -9.91
C GLU A 223 7.92 4.15 -8.42
N GLY A 224 7.08 3.54 -7.56
CA GLY A 224 7.14 3.70 -6.11
C GLY A 224 8.51 3.35 -5.52
N PHE A 225 9.04 2.17 -5.83
CA PHE A 225 10.36 1.73 -5.35
C PHE A 225 11.50 2.65 -5.80
N ARG A 226 11.44 3.15 -7.04
CA ARG A 226 12.46 4.08 -7.56
C ARG A 226 12.36 5.43 -6.88
N ALA A 227 11.14 5.94 -6.71
CA ALA A 227 10.89 7.18 -6.00
C ALA A 227 11.36 7.09 -4.54
N ALA A 228 10.97 6.04 -3.82
CA ALA A 228 11.38 5.78 -2.44
C ALA A 228 12.91 5.72 -2.27
N SER A 229 13.64 5.20 -3.25
CA SER A 229 15.12 5.17 -3.22
C SER A 229 15.78 6.55 -3.25
N ARG A 230 15.05 7.58 -3.69
CA ARG A 230 15.52 8.97 -3.78
C ARG A 230 14.88 9.90 -2.75
N GLU A 231 13.88 9.43 -2.02
CA GLU A 231 13.16 10.23 -1.04
C GLU A 231 14.06 10.85 0.04
N PRO A 232 15.07 10.15 0.61
CA PRO A 232 15.99 10.77 1.57
C PRO A 232 16.75 11.97 1.00
N ASP A 233 17.04 11.97 -0.30
CA ASP A 233 17.71 13.09 -0.97
C ASP A 233 16.73 14.25 -1.21
N ALA A 234 15.47 13.96 -1.53
CA ALA A 234 14.41 14.95 -1.66
C ALA A 234 14.13 15.67 -0.33
N LEU A 235 13.93 14.91 0.75
CA LEU A 235 13.71 15.47 2.09
C LEU A 235 14.90 16.32 2.58
N ARG A 236 16.13 15.93 2.22
CA ARG A 236 17.33 16.73 2.53
C ARG A 236 17.28 18.10 1.83
N ARG A 237 16.80 18.19 0.59
CA ARG A 237 16.67 19.47 -0.15
C ARG A 237 15.66 20.40 0.51
N CYS A 238 14.64 19.86 1.16
CA CYS A 238 13.64 20.63 1.88
C CYS A 238 14.04 20.92 3.35
N GLY A 239 15.17 20.37 3.83
CA GLY A 239 15.60 20.54 5.22
C GLY A 239 14.77 19.71 6.21
N TYR A 240 14.24 18.56 5.79
CA TYR A 240 13.44 17.63 6.61
C TYR A 240 12.15 18.23 7.21
N ARG A 241 11.63 19.30 6.62
CA ARG A 241 10.26 19.77 6.89
C ARG A 241 9.24 18.98 6.07
N ASN A 242 7.96 19.12 6.40
CA ASN A 242 6.89 18.62 5.55
C ASN A 242 6.98 19.23 4.15
N PRO A 243 6.79 18.43 3.09
CA PRO A 243 6.78 18.95 1.72
C PRO A 243 5.74 20.05 1.51
N ALA A 244 6.09 21.03 0.69
CA ALA A 244 5.24 22.14 0.28
C ALA A 244 5.07 22.14 -1.25
N PRO A 245 4.06 22.86 -1.78
CA PRO A 245 3.88 22.97 -3.23
C PRO A 245 5.16 23.44 -3.94
N GLY A 246 5.60 22.70 -4.96
CA GLY A 246 6.80 22.99 -5.75
C GLY A 246 8.10 22.37 -5.24
N ASP A 247 8.11 21.77 -4.05
CA ASP A 247 9.26 20.97 -3.61
C ASP A 247 9.43 19.71 -4.47
N PRO A 248 10.66 19.22 -4.71
CA PRO A 248 10.85 17.92 -5.35
C PRO A 248 10.59 16.78 -4.36
N CYS A 249 9.90 15.72 -4.80
CA CYS A 249 9.84 14.43 -4.10
C CYS A 249 10.82 13.41 -4.69
N GLY A 250 10.86 12.22 -4.10
CA GLY A 250 11.64 11.08 -4.59
C GLY A 250 11.34 10.74 -6.06
N PHE A 251 10.08 10.86 -6.51
CA PHE A 251 9.72 10.66 -7.92
C PHE A 251 10.44 11.65 -8.84
N ASN A 252 10.42 12.95 -8.54
CA ASN A 252 11.09 13.97 -9.36
C ASN A 252 12.57 13.63 -9.57
N LEU A 253 13.25 13.25 -8.49
CA LEU A 253 14.68 12.89 -8.53
C LEU A 253 14.95 11.56 -9.24
N ALA A 254 14.07 10.57 -9.08
CA ALA A 254 14.23 9.24 -9.68
C ALA A 254 13.97 9.21 -11.19
N PHE A 255 13.17 10.16 -11.69
CA PHE A 255 12.78 10.25 -13.10
C PHE A 255 13.36 11.47 -13.82
N GLY A 256 13.99 12.42 -13.11
CA GLY A 256 14.57 13.61 -13.70
C GLY A 256 13.51 14.51 -14.33
N TYR A 257 12.37 14.69 -13.65
CA TYR A 257 11.23 15.46 -14.12
C TYR A 257 10.77 16.43 -13.04
N ASP A 258 10.65 17.72 -13.38
CA ASP A 258 10.34 18.78 -12.40
C ASP A 258 8.84 19.04 -12.22
N GLY A 259 7.99 18.40 -13.05
CA GLY A 259 6.52 18.52 -12.94
C GLY A 259 5.91 17.49 -11.99
N THR A 260 4.58 17.44 -11.98
CA THR A 260 3.84 16.47 -11.16
C THR A 260 3.90 15.06 -11.75
N TYR A 261 3.72 14.03 -10.92
CA TYR A 261 3.54 12.65 -11.41
C TYR A 261 2.43 12.56 -12.46
N TRP A 262 1.31 13.27 -12.22
CA TRP A 262 0.15 13.32 -13.10
C TRP A 262 0.50 13.84 -14.49
N ASP A 263 1.21 14.98 -14.56
CA ASP A 263 1.66 15.56 -15.83
C ASP A 263 2.65 14.61 -16.56
N TYR A 264 3.50 13.92 -15.81
CA TYR A 264 4.45 12.95 -16.38
C TYR A 264 3.74 11.78 -17.05
N ILE A 265 2.79 11.12 -16.37
CA ILE A 265 2.11 9.95 -16.93
C ILE A 265 1.09 10.30 -18.03
N ALA A 266 0.60 11.54 -18.06
CA ALA A 266 -0.30 12.03 -19.11
C ALA A 266 0.48 12.51 -20.36
N GLY A 267 1.57 13.25 -20.15
CA GLY A 267 2.30 13.94 -21.21
C GLY A 267 3.57 13.25 -21.70
N VAL A 268 4.33 12.62 -20.79
CA VAL A 268 5.67 12.10 -21.08
C VAL A 268 5.65 10.59 -21.31
N ASP A 269 5.15 9.82 -20.33
CA ASP A 269 5.10 8.35 -20.38
C ASP A 269 3.66 7.84 -20.30
N ARG A 270 2.99 7.87 -21.45
CA ARG A 270 1.59 7.43 -21.59
C ARG A 270 1.41 5.93 -21.32
N GLU A 271 2.46 5.12 -21.45
CA GLU A 271 2.37 3.69 -21.13
C GLU A 271 2.25 3.49 -19.62
N ARG A 272 3.03 4.22 -18.83
CA ARG A 272 2.85 4.26 -17.37
C ARG A 272 1.49 4.79 -16.98
N GLY A 273 0.97 5.81 -17.66
CA GLY A 273 -0.41 6.27 -17.46
C GLY A 273 -1.45 5.18 -17.70
N ARG A 274 -1.31 4.38 -18.77
CA ARG A 274 -2.17 3.21 -19.00
C ARG A 274 -2.02 2.16 -17.91
N ASN A 275 -0.78 1.86 -17.49
CA ASN A 275 -0.52 0.89 -16.43
C ASN A 275 -1.12 1.34 -15.09
N PHE A 276 -0.95 2.61 -14.72
CA PHE A 276 -1.51 3.21 -13.51
C PHE A 276 -3.03 3.07 -13.47
N ASN A 277 -3.72 3.41 -14.55
CA ASN A 277 -5.18 3.27 -14.66
C ASN A 277 -5.67 1.82 -14.46
N GLN A 278 -4.89 0.81 -14.84
CA GLN A 278 -5.22 -0.59 -14.56
C GLN A 278 -4.84 -0.98 -13.13
N ALA A 279 -3.70 -0.50 -12.62
CA ALA A 279 -3.21 -0.75 -11.27
C ALA A 279 -4.22 -0.30 -10.21
N MET A 280 -4.84 0.86 -10.41
CA MET A 280 -5.82 1.40 -9.46
C MET A 280 -7.05 0.51 -9.27
N LYS A 281 -7.35 -0.40 -10.21
CA LYS A 281 -8.44 -1.39 -10.05
C LYS A 281 -8.14 -2.48 -9.02
N ALA A 282 -6.87 -2.69 -8.66
CA ALA A 282 -6.44 -3.76 -7.74
C ALA A 282 -6.26 -3.31 -6.28
N VAL A 283 -6.21 -2.00 -6.02
CA VAL A 283 -5.99 -1.48 -4.67
C VAL A 283 -7.29 -1.60 -3.89
N THR A 284 -7.25 -2.20 -2.70
CA THR A 284 -8.46 -2.42 -1.87
C THR A 284 -9.06 -1.12 -1.34
N VAL A 285 -8.25 -0.12 -1.01
CA VAL A 285 -8.72 1.26 -0.73
C VAL A 285 -9.35 1.91 -1.97
N ASN A 286 -9.07 1.34 -3.16
CA ASN A 286 -9.77 1.71 -4.39
C ASN A 286 -11.05 0.92 -4.64
N SER A 287 -11.58 0.16 -3.68
CA SER A 287 -12.82 -0.60 -3.83
C SER A 287 -13.95 0.32 -4.31
N LEU A 288 -14.32 0.19 -5.59
CA LEU A 288 -15.32 1.06 -6.20
C LEU A 288 -16.73 0.75 -5.69
N ALA A 289 -16.95 -0.51 -5.28
CA ALA A 289 -18.26 -0.99 -4.87
C ALA A 289 -18.69 -0.50 -3.49
N GLU A 290 -17.75 -0.05 -2.65
CA GLU A 290 -18.09 0.41 -1.29
C GLU A 290 -18.67 1.82 -1.28
N ILE A 291 -18.22 2.70 -2.18
CA ILE A 291 -18.61 4.12 -2.20
C ILE A 291 -20.13 4.33 -2.28
N PRO A 292 -20.88 3.61 -3.14
CA PRO A 292 -22.34 3.71 -3.15
C PRO A 292 -23.01 3.29 -1.84
N ARG A 293 -22.34 2.49 -0.99
CA ARG A 293 -22.87 2.02 0.31
C ARG A 293 -22.43 2.90 1.49
N LEU A 294 -21.39 3.71 1.33
CA LEU A 294 -20.84 4.53 2.41
C LEU A 294 -21.65 5.81 2.68
N TYR A 295 -22.56 6.16 1.79
CA TYR A 295 -23.30 7.41 1.86
C TYR A 295 -24.71 7.23 1.28
N PRO A 296 -25.73 7.88 1.85
CA PRO A 296 -27.08 7.84 1.31
C PRO A 296 -27.18 8.79 0.10
N TRP A 297 -26.85 8.27 -1.09
CA TRP A 297 -26.84 9.07 -2.32
C TRP A 297 -28.25 9.36 -2.86
N GLU A 298 -29.24 8.59 -2.43
CA GLU A 298 -30.66 8.78 -2.73
C GLU A 298 -31.25 10.03 -2.06
N ASP A 299 -30.80 10.37 -0.86
CA ASP A 299 -31.29 11.52 -0.06
C ASP A 299 -30.87 12.88 -0.66
N LEU A 300 -30.05 12.88 -1.71
CA LEU A 300 -29.52 14.09 -2.34
C LEU A 300 -30.55 14.92 -3.11
N LEU A 301 -31.74 14.37 -3.29
CA LEU A 301 -32.86 14.94 -4.05
C LEU A 301 -34.10 15.20 -3.19
N ASP A 302 -34.04 14.94 -1.88
CA ASP A 302 -35.16 15.19 -0.96
C ASP A 302 -35.55 16.68 -0.95
N GLU A 303 -36.84 16.97 -0.77
CA GLU A 303 -37.41 18.33 -0.89
C GLU A 303 -36.73 19.37 0.03
N ASP A 304 -36.22 18.93 1.19
CA ASP A 304 -35.44 19.76 2.13
C ASP A 304 -34.03 20.08 1.61
N SER A 305 -33.46 19.21 0.77
CA SER A 305 -32.12 19.37 0.19
C SER A 305 -32.12 20.24 -1.06
N GLY A 306 -33.27 20.38 -1.75
CA GLY A 306 -33.51 21.28 -2.89
C GLY A 306 -32.47 21.22 -4.03
N GLY A 307 -31.64 20.18 -4.07
CA GLY A 307 -30.60 19.99 -5.07
C GLY A 307 -31.18 19.38 -6.33
N ASP A 308 -30.52 19.59 -7.47
CA ASP A 308 -30.86 18.96 -8.74
C ASP A 308 -30.18 17.57 -8.92
N GLY A 309 -29.68 16.99 -7.81
CA GLY A 309 -28.97 15.72 -7.76
C GLY A 309 -27.61 15.72 -8.45
N LEU A 310 -27.05 16.91 -8.76
CA LEU A 310 -25.79 17.03 -9.47
C LEU A 310 -24.59 16.75 -8.55
N ILE A 311 -23.78 15.78 -8.96
CA ILE A 311 -22.49 15.45 -8.37
C ILE A 311 -21.39 16.01 -9.29
N VAL A 312 -20.45 16.76 -8.73
CA VAL A 312 -19.21 17.15 -9.40
C VAL A 312 -18.09 16.28 -8.82
N ASP A 313 -17.61 15.32 -9.61
CA ASP A 313 -16.55 14.39 -9.22
C ASP A 313 -15.20 15.01 -9.60
N VAL A 314 -14.59 15.71 -8.64
CA VAL A 314 -13.39 16.55 -8.82
C VAL A 314 -12.16 15.65 -8.82
N GLY A 315 -11.39 15.68 -9.91
CA GLY A 315 -10.26 14.77 -10.13
C GLY A 315 -10.69 13.32 -10.32
N GLY A 316 -11.93 13.07 -10.76
CA GLY A 316 -12.51 11.72 -10.86
C GLY A 316 -11.92 10.84 -11.96
N GLY A 317 -10.87 11.28 -12.66
CA GLY A 317 -10.19 10.54 -13.73
C GLY A 317 -11.14 10.19 -14.88
N LEU A 318 -11.41 8.90 -15.04
CA LEU A 318 -12.33 8.41 -16.08
C LEU A 318 -13.76 8.22 -15.56
N GLY A 319 -14.06 8.56 -14.30
CA GLY A 319 -15.40 8.49 -13.70
C GLY A 319 -15.81 7.09 -13.27
N GLN A 320 -14.87 6.21 -12.91
CA GLN A 320 -15.17 4.82 -12.53
C GLN A 320 -16.09 4.74 -11.30
N VAL A 321 -15.85 5.59 -10.29
CA VAL A 321 -16.65 5.66 -9.06
C VAL A 321 -18.01 6.28 -9.34
N SER A 322 -18.04 7.39 -10.07
CA SER A 322 -19.27 8.05 -10.50
C SER A 322 -20.21 7.11 -11.25
N ARG A 323 -19.71 6.25 -12.15
CA ARG A 323 -20.53 5.21 -12.79
C ARG A 323 -21.13 4.25 -11.78
N LYS A 324 -20.37 3.82 -10.78
CA LYS A 324 -20.87 2.89 -9.74
C LYS A 324 -21.95 3.51 -8.85
N ILE A 325 -21.84 4.80 -8.55
CA ILE A 325 -22.89 5.53 -7.84
C ILE A 325 -24.15 5.58 -8.69
N LEU A 326 -24.05 6.02 -9.95
CA LEU A 326 -25.21 6.11 -10.86
C LEU A 326 -25.86 4.74 -11.12
N GLU A 327 -25.07 3.67 -11.28
CA GLU A 327 -25.55 2.29 -11.46
C GLU A 327 -26.29 1.76 -10.22
N ALA A 328 -25.88 2.17 -9.01
CA ALA A 328 -26.51 1.75 -7.76
C ALA A 328 -27.86 2.47 -7.52
N PHE A 329 -28.02 3.68 -8.07
CA PHE A 329 -29.20 4.53 -7.86
C PHE A 329 -29.83 5.01 -9.19
N PRO A 330 -30.25 4.10 -10.10
CA PRO A 330 -30.66 4.46 -11.45
C PRO A 330 -31.93 5.33 -11.51
N ASN A 331 -32.78 5.26 -10.47
CA ASN A 331 -34.05 5.99 -10.40
C ASN A 331 -34.00 7.20 -9.46
N ALA A 332 -32.86 7.47 -8.84
CA ALA A 332 -32.74 8.60 -7.94
C ALA A 332 -32.86 9.91 -8.71
N GLY A 333 -32.38 9.99 -9.96
CA GLY A 333 -32.30 11.25 -10.72
C GLY A 333 -30.93 11.93 -10.63
N LEU A 334 -29.94 11.22 -10.08
CA LEU A 334 -28.57 11.68 -9.97
C LEU A 334 -27.93 11.92 -11.34
N ARG A 335 -27.13 12.99 -11.42
CA ARG A 335 -26.27 13.30 -12.57
C ARG A 335 -24.87 13.56 -12.07
N CYS A 336 -23.88 13.24 -12.88
CA CYS A 336 -22.48 13.47 -12.56
C CYS A 336 -21.74 14.21 -13.67
N VAL A 337 -20.98 15.23 -13.29
CA VAL A 337 -19.92 15.81 -14.10
C VAL A 337 -18.59 15.43 -13.48
N VAL A 338 -17.82 14.61 -14.18
CA VAL A 338 -16.49 14.16 -13.78
C VAL A 338 -15.47 15.15 -14.33
N GLN A 339 -14.76 15.83 -13.45
CA GLN A 339 -13.75 16.84 -13.76
C GLN A 339 -12.35 16.25 -13.62
N ASP A 340 -11.50 16.44 -14.62
CA ASP A 340 -10.08 16.09 -14.54
C ASP A 340 -9.24 16.98 -15.48
N LYS A 341 -8.02 17.34 -15.07
CA LYS A 341 -7.11 18.20 -15.85
C LYS A 341 -6.77 17.58 -17.22
N HIS A 342 -6.70 16.25 -17.26
CA HIS A 342 -6.36 15.45 -18.43
C HIS A 342 -7.58 14.73 -19.02
N ALA A 343 -8.80 15.08 -18.61
CA ALA A 343 -10.00 14.55 -19.24
C ALA A 343 -9.98 14.88 -20.74
N VAL A 344 -10.00 13.84 -21.57
CA VAL A 344 -10.28 13.97 -22.99
C VAL A 344 -11.76 13.71 -23.18
N ALA A 345 -12.48 14.68 -23.76
CA ALA A 345 -13.86 14.47 -24.16
C ALA A 345 -13.92 13.22 -25.04
N ARG A 346 -14.60 12.18 -24.56
CA ARG A 346 -14.92 11.01 -25.37
C ARG A 346 -16.38 11.14 -25.77
N ASP A 347 -16.62 11.20 -27.07
CA ASP A 347 -17.95 10.96 -27.66
C ASP A 347 -18.26 9.45 -27.60
N ASP A 348 -18.33 8.87 -26.40
CA ASP A 348 -18.83 7.50 -26.15
C ASP A 348 -18.76 7.18 -24.63
N THR A 349 -19.69 6.51 -23.92
CA THR A 349 -20.74 5.53 -24.24
C THR A 349 -21.74 5.46 -23.05
N GLY A 350 -23.05 5.55 -23.27
CA GLY A 350 -24.04 4.71 -22.53
C GLY A 350 -24.89 5.30 -21.38
N ALA A 351 -24.47 6.35 -20.66
CA ALA A 351 -25.27 6.90 -19.55
C ALA A 351 -25.53 8.40 -19.75
N ALA A 352 -26.77 8.79 -20.07
CA ALA A 352 -27.17 10.20 -20.24
C ALA A 352 -26.85 11.07 -19.01
N CYS A 353 -26.65 10.45 -17.85
CA CYS A 353 -26.41 11.09 -16.57
C CYS A 353 -24.93 11.32 -16.22
N LEU A 354 -23.95 10.95 -17.06
CA LEU A 354 -22.52 11.18 -16.79
C LEU A 354 -21.85 11.98 -17.92
N LYS A 355 -21.16 13.07 -17.56
CA LYS A 355 -20.37 13.89 -18.50
C LYS A 355 -18.93 14.03 -18.00
N LEU A 356 -17.97 14.02 -18.92
CA LEU A 356 -16.58 14.36 -18.63
C LEU A 356 -16.35 15.83 -18.95
N GLN A 357 -15.63 16.54 -18.08
CA GLN A 357 -15.26 17.94 -18.24
C GLN A 357 -13.77 18.11 -17.96
N GLN A 358 -13.05 18.74 -18.87
CA GLN A 358 -11.67 19.14 -18.59
C GLN A 358 -11.70 20.30 -17.60
N HIS A 359 -11.07 20.13 -16.43
CA HIS A 359 -10.97 21.17 -15.42
C HIS A 359 -9.76 20.91 -14.50
N ASP A 360 -9.03 21.97 -14.20
CA ASP A 360 -7.97 21.98 -13.20
C ASP A 360 -8.57 22.50 -11.89
N PHE A 361 -8.60 21.67 -10.85
CA PHE A 361 -9.20 22.01 -9.56
C PHE A 361 -8.42 23.08 -8.76
N PHE A 362 -7.25 23.51 -9.24
CA PHE A 362 -6.58 24.71 -8.75
C PHE A 362 -7.14 26.00 -9.39
N GLN A 363 -8.11 25.90 -10.30
CA GLN A 363 -8.83 27.03 -10.88
C GLN A 363 -10.24 27.13 -10.28
N PRO A 364 -10.89 28.31 -10.33
CA PRO A 364 -12.24 28.49 -9.80
C PRO A 364 -13.22 27.45 -10.33
N GLN A 365 -13.97 26.83 -9.42
CA GLN A 365 -14.92 25.77 -9.77
C GLN A 365 -16.04 26.32 -10.68
N PRO A 366 -16.17 25.84 -11.93
CA PRO A 366 -17.11 26.41 -12.90
C PRO A 366 -18.57 26.05 -12.64
N ILE A 367 -18.84 24.94 -11.93
CA ILE A 367 -20.21 24.47 -11.66
C ILE A 367 -20.64 24.97 -10.29
N GLN A 368 -21.64 25.85 -10.29
CA GLN A 368 -22.20 26.49 -9.09
C GLN A 368 -23.37 25.67 -8.53
N GLY A 369 -23.52 25.65 -7.21
CA GLY A 369 -24.67 25.10 -6.49
C GLY A 369 -24.84 23.59 -6.64
N ALA A 370 -23.78 22.84 -6.98
CA ALA A 370 -23.88 21.39 -7.10
C ALA A 370 -24.27 20.77 -5.74
N ALA A 371 -25.05 19.70 -5.78
CA ALA A 371 -25.48 19.01 -4.58
C ALA A 371 -24.26 18.44 -3.83
N VAL A 372 -23.30 17.87 -4.57
CA VAL A 372 -22.04 17.31 -4.04
C VAL A 372 -20.85 17.76 -4.88
N TYR A 373 -19.78 18.19 -4.21
CA TYR A 373 -18.42 18.20 -4.76
C TYR A 373 -17.67 17.02 -4.13
N HIS A 374 -17.42 15.98 -4.92
CA HIS A 374 -16.82 14.72 -4.46
C HIS A 374 -15.33 14.70 -4.81
N LEU A 375 -14.49 14.54 -3.78
CA LEU A 375 -13.04 14.38 -3.91
C LEU A 375 -12.66 13.03 -3.32
N ARG A 376 -12.13 12.13 -4.14
CA ARG A 376 -11.72 10.80 -3.68
C ARG A 376 -10.32 10.49 -4.14
N HIS A 377 -9.43 10.20 -3.19
CA HIS A 377 -8.01 10.02 -3.47
C HIS A 377 -7.47 11.22 -4.24
N ILE A 378 -7.81 12.41 -3.74
CA ILE A 378 -7.35 13.70 -4.29
C ILE A 378 -6.49 14.38 -3.25
N LEU A 379 -7.07 14.73 -2.08
CA LEU A 379 -6.34 15.53 -1.10
C LEU A 379 -5.11 14.81 -0.56
N HIS A 380 -5.13 13.47 -0.53
CA HIS A 380 -3.95 12.68 -0.15
C HIS A 380 -2.76 12.78 -1.12
N ASP A 381 -2.94 13.22 -2.37
CA ASP A 381 -1.86 13.39 -3.35
C ASP A 381 -1.13 14.72 -3.18
N TRP A 382 -1.67 15.62 -2.36
CA TRP A 382 -1.21 17.00 -2.26
C TRP A 382 -0.77 17.35 -0.83
N PRO A 383 0.21 18.25 -0.66
CA PRO A 383 0.54 18.81 0.64
C PRO A 383 -0.57 19.74 1.15
N ASP A 384 -0.58 20.01 2.46
CA ASP A 384 -1.69 20.72 3.14
C ASP A 384 -2.05 22.06 2.50
N ASP A 385 -1.05 22.85 2.09
CA ASP A 385 -1.26 24.16 1.45
C ASP A 385 -1.97 24.05 0.09
N ALA A 386 -1.67 22.99 -0.66
CA ALA A 386 -2.37 22.72 -1.92
C ALA A 386 -3.80 22.21 -1.66
N CYS A 387 -4.03 21.39 -0.62
CA CYS A 387 -5.38 20.99 -0.23
C CYS A 387 -6.26 22.20 0.14
N VAL A 388 -5.70 23.15 0.88
CA VAL A 388 -6.36 24.42 1.21
C VAL A 388 -6.75 25.17 -0.06
N GLU A 389 -5.84 25.26 -1.02
CA GLU A 389 -6.10 25.93 -2.30
C GLU A 389 -7.23 25.26 -3.09
N ILE A 390 -7.22 23.93 -3.20
CA ILE A 390 -8.28 23.15 -3.87
C ILE A 390 -9.65 23.47 -3.24
N LEU A 391 -9.74 23.42 -1.91
CA LEU A 391 -11.01 23.70 -1.23
C LEU A 391 -11.46 25.16 -1.41
N ARG A 392 -10.52 26.12 -1.45
CA ARG A 392 -10.83 27.52 -1.74
C ARG A 392 -11.40 27.76 -3.12
N GLN A 393 -11.07 26.91 -4.10
CA GLN A 393 -11.68 26.98 -5.43
C GLN A 393 -13.10 26.40 -5.46
N ILE A 394 -13.44 25.50 -4.53
CA ILE A 394 -14.75 24.84 -4.44
C ILE A 394 -15.75 25.64 -3.60
N VAL A 395 -15.32 26.16 -2.45
CA VAL A 395 -16.19 26.85 -1.48
C VAL A 395 -17.05 27.97 -2.10
N PRO A 396 -16.52 28.86 -2.97
CA PRO A 396 -17.33 29.91 -3.61
C PRO A 396 -18.43 29.38 -4.51
N ALA A 397 -18.29 28.16 -5.03
CA ALA A 397 -19.28 27.53 -5.88
C ALA A 397 -20.40 26.84 -5.09
N MET A 398 -20.23 26.62 -3.79
CA MET A 398 -21.22 25.95 -2.95
C MET A 398 -22.45 26.83 -2.67
N ASP A 399 -23.62 26.22 -2.70
CA ASP A 399 -24.81 26.76 -2.03
C ASP A 399 -24.71 26.43 -0.52
N PRO A 400 -24.62 27.43 0.38
CA PRO A 400 -24.44 27.19 1.81
C PRO A 400 -25.56 26.35 2.45
N ALA A 401 -26.77 26.38 1.91
CA ALA A 401 -27.90 25.64 2.45
C ALA A 401 -27.93 24.18 1.98
N ARG A 402 -27.30 23.85 0.85
CA ARG A 402 -27.58 22.60 0.11
C ARG A 402 -26.34 21.81 -0.27
N SER A 403 -25.27 22.47 -0.68
CA SER A 403 -24.05 21.81 -1.14
C SER A 403 -23.34 21.09 0.01
N ARG A 404 -22.63 20.02 -0.34
CA ARG A 404 -21.62 19.38 0.51
C ARG A 404 -20.35 19.14 -0.27
N ILE A 405 -19.23 19.10 0.45
CA ILE A 405 -18.01 18.49 -0.05
C ILE A 405 -17.92 17.10 0.58
N LEU A 406 -17.71 16.07 -0.24
CA LEU A 406 -17.47 14.71 0.23
C LEU A 406 -16.01 14.36 -0.06
N ILE A 407 -15.21 14.18 0.99
CA ILE A 407 -13.81 13.76 0.89
C ILE A 407 -13.72 12.28 1.23
N CYS A 408 -13.17 11.49 0.33
CA CYS A 408 -13.03 10.03 0.45
C CYS A 408 -11.56 9.62 0.38
N ASP A 409 -10.86 9.72 1.51
CA ASP A 409 -9.44 9.38 1.63
C ASP A 409 -9.22 8.36 2.78
N GLN A 410 -8.00 7.85 2.91
CA GLN A 410 -7.62 7.05 4.07
C GLN A 410 -7.38 7.98 5.28
N ILE A 411 -7.82 7.52 6.46
CA ILE A 411 -7.57 8.22 7.72
C ILE A 411 -6.55 7.45 8.53
N VAL A 412 -5.41 8.08 8.79
CA VAL A 412 -4.38 7.54 9.66
C VAL A 412 -4.85 7.70 11.11
N GLN A 413 -4.71 6.63 11.89
CA GLN A 413 -5.03 6.65 13.31
C GLN A 413 -3.87 7.27 14.09
N ASP A 414 -4.18 8.15 15.04
CA ASP A 414 -3.16 8.79 15.89
C ASP A 414 -2.36 7.77 16.72
N HIS A 415 -3.01 6.66 17.11
CA HIS A 415 -2.41 5.62 17.93
C HIS A 415 -2.50 4.25 17.25
N ALA A 416 -1.37 3.53 17.21
CA ALA A 416 -1.25 2.19 16.63
C ALA A 416 -1.83 2.04 15.22
N PRO A 417 -1.45 2.91 14.26
CA PRO A 417 -1.89 2.77 12.88
C PRO A 417 -1.42 1.44 12.30
N SER A 418 -2.20 0.91 11.35
CA SER A 418 -1.82 -0.34 10.70
C SER A 418 -0.52 -0.17 9.91
N HIS A 419 0.30 -1.22 9.86
CA HIS A 419 1.55 -1.22 9.09
C HIS A 419 1.32 -0.85 7.61
N ALA A 420 0.19 -1.27 7.02
CA ALA A 420 -0.15 -0.93 5.65
C ALA A 420 -0.47 0.57 5.48
N SER A 421 -1.19 1.15 6.45
CA SER A 421 -1.58 2.56 6.41
C SER A 421 -0.37 3.50 6.43
N VAL A 422 0.61 3.25 7.30
CA VAL A 422 1.83 4.07 7.37
C VAL A 422 2.78 3.89 6.18
N LEU A 423 2.83 2.69 5.59
CA LEU A 423 3.61 2.50 4.35
C LEU A 423 2.95 3.19 3.15
N TYR A 424 1.62 3.21 3.11
CA TYR A 424 0.87 3.89 2.06
C TYR A 424 1.05 5.42 2.14
N ASP A 425 1.06 5.99 3.35
CA ASP A 425 1.37 7.41 3.58
C ASP A 425 2.74 7.81 3.01
N VAL A 426 3.80 7.07 3.36
CA VAL A 426 5.16 7.33 2.86
C VAL A 426 5.26 7.16 1.34
N ASP A 427 4.43 6.29 0.75
CA ASP A 427 4.33 6.15 -0.70
C ASP A 427 3.69 7.38 -1.37
N MET A 428 2.66 7.98 -0.76
CA MET A 428 2.08 9.26 -1.23
C MET A 428 3.11 10.39 -1.16
N MET A 429 3.88 10.46 -0.06
CA MET A 429 4.97 11.43 0.08
C MET A 429 6.02 11.25 -1.03
N SER A 430 6.47 10.01 -1.24
CA SER A 430 7.55 9.70 -2.19
C SER A 430 7.16 9.94 -3.65
N LEU A 431 5.90 9.68 -4.01
CA LEU A 431 5.42 9.81 -5.39
C LEU A 431 4.88 11.19 -5.72
N PHE A 432 4.21 11.85 -4.77
CA PHE A 432 3.36 13.02 -5.05
C PHE A 432 3.66 14.24 -4.19
N ASN A 433 4.53 14.15 -3.17
CA ASN A 433 4.53 15.04 -2.00
C ASN A 433 3.19 15.05 -1.25
N GLY A 434 2.42 13.98 -1.42
CA GLY A 434 1.15 13.76 -0.77
C GLY A 434 1.30 13.34 0.69
N LYS A 435 0.16 13.15 1.35
CA LYS A 435 0.08 12.80 2.76
C LYS A 435 -1.27 12.16 3.09
N GLU A 436 -1.23 11.02 3.76
CA GLU A 436 -2.40 10.49 4.46
C GLU A 436 -2.54 11.19 5.81
N ARG A 437 -3.78 11.53 6.19
CA ARG A 437 -4.01 12.48 7.30
C ARG A 437 -4.85 11.89 8.40
N THR A 438 -4.67 12.44 9.60
CA THR A 438 -5.61 12.23 10.71
C THR A 438 -6.83 13.13 10.54
N LEU A 439 -7.92 12.86 11.26
CA LEU A 439 -9.10 13.74 11.24
C LEU A 439 -8.79 15.14 11.76
N ALA A 440 -7.87 15.27 12.71
CA ALA A 440 -7.47 16.56 13.26
C ALA A 440 -6.70 17.40 12.23
N GLU A 441 -5.82 16.77 11.45
CA GLU A 441 -5.09 17.43 10.36
C GLU A 441 -6.06 17.88 9.25
N PHE A 442 -7.03 17.04 8.89
CA PHE A 442 -8.09 17.42 7.96
C PHE A 442 -8.91 18.62 8.48
N ALA A 443 -9.33 18.60 9.75
CA ALA A 443 -10.07 19.72 10.35
C ALA A 443 -9.28 21.05 10.25
N HIS A 444 -7.97 21.01 10.47
CA HIS A 444 -7.10 22.18 10.33
C HIS A 444 -7.05 22.70 8.88
N ILE A 445 -7.00 21.80 7.89
CA ILE A 445 -7.07 22.17 6.46
C ILE A 445 -8.41 22.85 6.15
N PHE A 446 -9.52 22.33 6.68
CA PHE A 446 -10.85 22.89 6.42
C PHE A 446 -10.99 24.30 6.99
N GLU A 447 -10.56 24.51 8.23
CA GLU A 447 -10.55 25.81 8.89
C GLU A 447 -9.71 26.84 8.12
N ARG A 448 -8.55 26.43 7.61
CA ARG A 448 -7.66 27.29 6.80
C ARG A 448 -8.24 27.62 5.42
N ALA A 449 -9.04 26.71 4.85
CA ALA A 449 -9.69 26.90 3.56
C ALA A 449 -10.82 27.93 3.67
N ASP A 450 -11.75 27.73 4.60
CA ASP A 450 -12.80 28.68 4.95
C ASP A 450 -13.31 28.39 6.37
N PRO A 451 -13.35 29.38 7.28
CA PRO A 451 -13.76 29.16 8.67
C PRO A 451 -15.23 28.72 8.83
N ARG A 452 -16.05 28.82 7.77
CA ARG A 452 -17.44 28.33 7.75
C ARG A 452 -17.54 26.84 7.45
N LEU A 453 -16.48 26.19 6.96
CA LEU A 453 -16.48 24.76 6.73
C LEU A 453 -16.49 24.00 8.05
N TYR A 454 -17.44 23.09 8.21
CA TYR A 454 -17.50 22.19 9.36
C TYR A 454 -17.78 20.75 8.92
N VAL A 455 -17.26 19.80 9.70
CA VAL A 455 -17.52 18.37 9.51
C VAL A 455 -18.92 18.04 10.01
N LYS A 456 -19.80 17.66 9.09
CA LYS A 456 -21.18 17.24 9.39
C LYS A 456 -21.24 15.79 9.82
N ASP A 457 -20.50 14.91 9.15
CA ASP A 457 -20.46 13.48 9.45
C ASP A 457 -19.15 12.82 8.96
N VAL A 458 -18.78 11.69 9.56
CA VAL A 458 -17.61 10.89 9.22
C VAL A 458 -17.99 9.41 9.16
N ARG A 459 -18.00 8.85 7.96
CA ARG A 459 -18.44 7.46 7.69
C ARG A 459 -17.24 6.60 7.31
N ARG A 460 -16.94 5.59 8.12
CA ARG A 460 -15.78 4.70 7.91
C ARG A 460 -16.21 3.41 7.24
N SER A 461 -15.44 2.94 6.27
CA SER A 461 -15.64 1.61 5.68
C SER A 461 -15.33 0.50 6.69
N GLN A 462 -16.12 -0.58 6.61
CA GLN A 462 -15.80 -1.84 7.29
C GLN A 462 -14.97 -2.78 6.41
N GLU A 463 -14.87 -2.48 5.11
CA GLU A 463 -14.25 -3.33 4.09
C GLU A 463 -12.84 -2.83 3.70
N SER A 464 -12.56 -1.54 3.88
CA SER A 464 -11.31 -0.89 3.48
C SER A 464 -10.87 0.18 4.47
N ALA A 465 -9.73 0.82 4.19
CA ALA A 465 -9.22 1.95 4.97
C ALA A 465 -9.88 3.30 4.60
N THR A 466 -10.77 3.32 3.60
CA THR A 466 -11.47 4.51 3.13
C THR A 466 -12.40 5.06 4.20
N THR A 467 -12.35 6.37 4.40
CA THR A 467 -13.31 7.13 5.21
C THR A 467 -13.89 8.26 4.38
N MET A 468 -15.21 8.46 4.47
CA MET A 468 -15.88 9.59 3.87
C MET A 468 -16.14 10.67 4.92
N ILE A 469 -15.61 11.87 4.69
CA ILE A 469 -15.85 13.07 5.49
C ILE A 469 -16.84 13.95 4.73
N GLU A 470 -17.98 14.26 5.35
CA GLU A 470 -18.95 15.20 4.81
C GLU A 470 -18.72 16.59 5.40
N LEU A 471 -18.43 17.56 4.54
CA LEU A 471 -18.32 18.97 4.91
C LEU A 471 -19.53 19.77 4.47
N ARG A 472 -19.91 20.73 5.30
CA ARG A 472 -20.97 21.72 5.05
C ARG A 472 -20.45 23.12 5.36
N LEU A 473 -21.13 24.12 4.84
CA LEU A 473 -20.92 25.52 5.22
C LEU A 473 -21.91 25.89 6.33
N SER A 474 -21.43 26.59 7.35
CA SER A 474 -22.30 27.29 8.29
C SER A 474 -22.94 28.49 7.58
N ALA A 475 -24.15 28.84 8.01
CA ALA A 475 -24.87 30.03 7.55
C ALA A 475 -24.11 31.33 7.83
#